data_AF-A0A962H7J2-F1
#
_entry.id   AF-A0A962H7J2-F1
#
_cell.length_a   1.000
_cell.length_b   1.000
_cell.length_c   1.000
_cell.angle_alpha   90.00
_cell.angle_beta   90.00
_cell.angle_gamma   90.00
#
_symmetry.space_group_name_H-M   'P 1'
#
loop_
_entity.id
_entity.type
_entity.pdbx_description
1 polymer ?
#
loop_
_entity_poly.entity_id
_entity_poly.type
_entity_poly.pdbx_seq_one_letter_code
_entity_poly.pdbx_strand_id
1 'polypeptide(L)'
;MPALPPGQRELTHFPRFGLSQFAHRFPSSPSSTCLQICGEVERPIELTDPLDGLPRVEQISDFHCVTTWSRRGLRWSGVRFSDFHAAVILPQSKPAAAAEYLYLRGQDGARTCVLLEDLLEADVLLADRLDGEPLALAHGAPLRLVAPSQYGYKSVKHLCRIEFRLDQNGFRPAAFAFMDHLRARVALEERGRGVPGWLLRYLYRPLIGPTVRRFAAAMGKHETRSATDCSS
;
A
#
# COMPACT_ATOMS: atom_id res chain seq x y z
N MET A 1 -6.23 -6.57 24.73
CA MET A 1 -5.94 -5.95 23.42
C MET A 1 -4.62 -5.20 23.53
N PRO A 2 -3.69 -5.34 22.58
CA PRO A 2 -2.43 -4.60 22.61
C PRO A 2 -2.68 -3.10 22.53
N ALA A 3 -1.77 -2.33 23.14
CA ALA A 3 -1.82 -0.87 23.11
C ALA A 3 -1.57 -0.35 21.68
N LEU A 4 -2.13 0.81 21.36
CA LEU A 4 -1.81 1.49 20.11
C LEU A 4 -0.33 1.87 20.05
N PRO A 5 0.29 1.86 18.85
CA PRO A 5 1.63 2.36 18.70
C PRO A 5 1.78 3.83 19.14
N PRO A 6 2.98 4.25 19.53
CA PRO A 6 3.23 5.61 19.99
C PRO A 6 2.68 6.69 19.06
N GLY A 7 1.96 7.63 19.66
CA GLY A 7 1.38 8.78 18.98
C GLY A 7 0.24 8.47 17.99
N GLN A 8 -0.33 7.27 18.02
CA GLN A 8 -1.52 6.92 17.25
C GLN A 8 -2.82 7.19 18.00
N ARG A 9 -3.87 7.52 17.24
CA ARG A 9 -5.26 7.60 17.71
C ARG A 9 -6.13 6.67 16.90
N GLU A 10 -6.95 5.87 17.56
CA GLU A 10 -7.87 4.98 16.85
C GLU A 10 -9.00 5.77 16.19
N LEU A 11 -9.30 5.41 14.94
CA LEU A 11 -10.53 5.79 14.24
C LEU A 11 -11.49 4.61 14.21
N THR A 12 -12.77 4.91 14.40
CA THR A 12 -13.86 3.92 14.30
C THR A 12 -14.16 3.51 12.87
N HIS A 13 -13.87 4.39 11.90
CA HIS A 13 -14.04 4.14 10.48
C HIS A 13 -12.67 4.03 9.78
N PHE A 14 -12.65 3.41 8.60
CA PHE A 14 -11.46 3.32 7.76
C PHE A 14 -11.59 4.27 6.55
N PRO A 15 -11.06 5.50 6.59
CA PRO A 15 -11.21 6.42 5.47
C PRO A 15 -10.20 6.12 4.35
N ARG A 16 -10.57 6.43 3.09
CA ARG A 16 -9.57 6.59 2.03
C ARG A 16 -8.66 7.76 2.39
N PHE A 17 -7.36 7.51 2.46
CA PHE A 17 -6.36 8.50 2.85
C PHE A 17 -5.09 8.38 2.00
N GLY A 18 -4.29 9.45 1.96
CA GLY A 18 -3.02 9.54 1.25
C GLY A 18 -2.55 10.99 1.14
N LEU A 19 -1.52 11.24 0.32
CA LEU A 19 -1.12 12.61 -0.01
C LEU A 19 -2.24 13.28 -0.82
N SER A 20 -2.51 14.55 -0.53
CA SER A 20 -3.63 15.33 -1.10
C SER A 20 -3.66 15.36 -2.64
N GLN A 21 -2.50 15.28 -3.28
CA GLN A 21 -2.36 15.22 -4.74
C GLN A 21 -2.98 13.96 -5.38
N PHE A 22 -3.16 12.88 -4.61
CA PHE A 22 -3.80 11.65 -5.08
C PHE A 22 -5.31 11.62 -4.80
N ALA A 23 -5.88 12.65 -4.17
CA ALA A 23 -7.30 12.66 -3.82
C ALA A 23 -8.22 12.47 -5.05
N HIS A 24 -7.87 13.09 -6.19
CA HIS A 24 -8.64 13.00 -7.43
C HIS A 24 -8.09 12.00 -8.44
N ARG A 25 -7.10 11.18 -8.05
CA ARG A 25 -6.55 10.14 -8.93
C ARG A 25 -7.26 8.84 -8.64
N PHE A 26 -7.68 8.18 -9.71
CA PHE A 26 -8.39 6.91 -9.71
C PHE A 26 -7.80 6.02 -10.81
N PRO A 27 -7.81 4.70 -10.63
CA PRO A 27 -7.49 3.76 -11.70
C PRO A 27 -8.38 3.97 -12.92
N SER A 28 -7.81 3.92 -14.12
CA SER A 28 -8.58 3.92 -15.36
C SER A 28 -9.35 2.61 -15.58
N SER A 29 -8.86 1.51 -14.98
CA SER A 29 -9.45 0.17 -15.12
C SER A 29 -9.54 -0.50 -13.74
N PRO A 30 -10.48 -0.05 -12.87
CA PRO A 30 -10.53 -0.43 -11.46
C PRO A 30 -10.82 -1.91 -11.17
N SER A 31 -11.29 -2.66 -12.16
CA SER A 31 -11.46 -4.11 -12.11
C SER A 31 -10.25 -4.91 -12.60
N SER A 32 -9.26 -4.25 -13.21
CA SER A 32 -8.08 -4.93 -13.76
C SER A 32 -7.17 -5.43 -12.65
N THR A 33 -6.99 -6.74 -12.61
CA THR A 33 -6.09 -7.48 -11.71
C THR A 33 -4.67 -7.60 -12.25
N CYS A 34 -4.37 -7.00 -13.41
CA CYS A 34 -3.07 -7.11 -14.05
C CYS A 34 -1.93 -6.59 -13.14
N LEU A 35 -0.93 -7.45 -12.93
CA LEU A 35 0.26 -7.16 -12.14
C LEU A 35 1.53 -7.45 -12.94
N GLN A 36 2.37 -6.43 -13.11
CA GLN A 36 3.67 -6.54 -13.79
C GLN A 36 4.80 -6.78 -12.78
N ILE A 37 5.66 -7.76 -13.06
CA ILE A 37 6.92 -7.98 -12.34
C ILE A 37 8.08 -7.70 -13.30
N CYS A 38 8.98 -6.79 -12.94
CA CYS A 38 10.04 -6.33 -13.84
C CYS A 38 11.25 -5.76 -13.08
N GLY A 39 12.17 -5.11 -13.81
CA GLY A 39 13.36 -4.47 -13.25
C GLY A 39 14.56 -5.40 -13.35
N GLU A 40 15.27 -5.57 -12.25
CA GLU A 40 16.44 -6.45 -12.11
C GLU A 40 16.03 -7.92 -12.01
N VAL A 41 15.45 -8.44 -13.08
CA VAL A 41 14.92 -9.81 -13.22
C VAL A 41 15.39 -10.43 -14.54
N GLU A 42 15.57 -11.74 -14.60
CA GLU A 42 15.93 -12.42 -15.86
C GLU A 42 14.81 -12.30 -16.90
N ARG A 43 13.54 -12.40 -16.47
CA ARG A 43 12.37 -12.34 -17.35
C ARG A 43 11.27 -11.47 -16.73
N PRO A 44 10.98 -10.29 -17.30
CA PRO A 44 9.77 -9.55 -16.93
C PRO A 44 8.52 -10.36 -17.27
N ILE A 45 7.53 -10.34 -16.37
CA ILE A 45 6.27 -11.07 -16.54
C ILE A 45 5.08 -10.16 -16.25
N GLU A 46 3.95 -10.47 -16.87
CA GLU A 46 2.66 -9.82 -16.64
C GLU A 46 1.64 -10.89 -16.26
N LEU A 47 1.00 -10.72 -15.11
CA LEU A 47 0.05 -11.67 -14.55
C LEU A 47 -1.35 -11.06 -14.63
N THR A 48 -2.28 -11.72 -15.33
CA THR A 48 -3.67 -11.25 -15.42
C THR A 48 -4.45 -11.52 -14.15
N ASP A 49 -4.23 -12.65 -13.49
CA ASP A 49 -4.78 -12.98 -12.18
C ASP A 49 -3.65 -13.45 -11.24
N PRO A 50 -3.00 -12.52 -10.52
CA PRO A 50 -1.78 -12.83 -9.78
C PRO A 50 -2.00 -13.73 -8.56
N LEU A 51 -3.25 -13.89 -8.10
CA LEU A 51 -3.54 -14.68 -6.89
C LEU A 51 -4.14 -16.06 -7.22
N ASP A 52 -4.41 -16.36 -8.49
CA ASP A 52 -5.06 -17.59 -8.90
C ASP A 52 -4.23 -18.83 -8.52
N GLY A 53 -4.92 -19.85 -8.00
CA GLY A 53 -4.31 -21.12 -7.57
C GLY A 53 -3.37 -21.05 -6.36
N LEU A 54 -3.18 -19.89 -5.72
CA LEU A 54 -2.26 -19.75 -4.57
C LEU A 54 -2.93 -19.98 -3.22
N PRO A 55 -2.16 -20.42 -2.18
CA PRO A 55 -2.67 -20.59 -0.83
C PRO A 55 -3.24 -19.29 -0.27
N ARG A 56 -4.50 -19.33 0.12
CA ARG A 56 -5.22 -18.17 0.66
C ARG A 56 -5.11 -18.12 2.17
N VAL A 57 -4.96 -16.92 2.70
CA VAL A 57 -4.94 -16.65 4.14
C VAL A 57 -5.91 -15.54 4.49
N GLU A 58 -6.46 -15.64 5.69
CA GLU A 58 -7.18 -14.57 6.35
C GLU A 58 -6.38 -14.13 7.58
N GLN A 59 -6.23 -12.83 7.77
CA GLN A 59 -5.60 -12.28 8.96
C GLN A 59 -6.37 -11.06 9.48
N ILE A 60 -6.38 -10.90 10.79
CA ILE A 60 -6.84 -9.69 11.43
C ILE A 60 -5.61 -8.86 11.78
N SER A 61 -5.48 -7.69 11.17
CA SER A 61 -4.36 -6.79 11.42
C SER A 61 -4.78 -5.33 11.54
N ASP A 62 -3.99 -4.55 12.25
CA ASP A 62 -4.22 -3.12 12.40
C ASP A 62 -3.57 -2.37 11.22
N PHE A 63 -4.15 -1.22 10.87
CA PHE A 63 -3.59 -0.27 9.91
C PHE A 63 -3.13 0.99 10.65
N HIS A 64 -1.89 1.40 10.42
CA HIS A 64 -1.28 2.55 11.09
C HIS A 64 -0.90 3.63 10.08
N CYS A 65 -1.54 4.80 10.15
CA CYS A 65 -1.17 5.92 9.29
C CYS A 65 0.01 6.69 9.88
N VAL A 66 0.92 7.14 9.00
CA VAL A 66 2.05 8.01 9.37
C VAL A 66 1.57 9.37 9.91
N THR A 67 0.33 9.76 9.64
CA THR A 67 -0.28 11.01 10.11
C THR A 67 -1.04 10.88 11.44
N THR A 68 -0.66 9.93 12.31
CA THR A 68 -1.08 9.83 13.72
C THR A 68 -2.47 9.24 14.00
N TRP A 69 -3.01 8.47 13.06
CA TRP A 69 -4.23 7.69 13.29
C TRP A 69 -4.07 6.22 12.92
N SER A 70 -4.89 5.36 13.50
CA SER A 70 -4.90 3.91 13.25
C SER A 70 -6.32 3.39 13.13
N ARG A 71 -6.51 2.33 12.36
CA ARG A 71 -7.75 1.55 12.31
C ARG A 71 -7.42 0.12 12.71
N ARG A 72 -8.13 -0.41 13.69
CA ARG A 72 -7.83 -1.72 14.26
C ARG A 72 -8.79 -2.79 13.78
N GLY A 73 -8.35 -4.04 13.88
CA GLY A 73 -9.20 -5.21 13.67
C GLY A 73 -9.72 -5.35 12.25
N LEU A 74 -8.93 -4.96 11.24
CA LEU A 74 -9.29 -5.12 9.84
C LEU A 74 -9.03 -6.58 9.43
N ARG A 75 -10.05 -7.25 8.89
CA ARG A 75 -9.93 -8.64 8.44
C ARG A 75 -9.56 -8.68 6.97
N TRP A 76 -8.28 -8.87 6.68
CA TRP A 76 -7.77 -8.98 5.32
C TRP A 76 -7.79 -10.43 4.86
N SER A 77 -8.15 -10.65 3.60
CA SER A 77 -7.96 -11.96 2.95
C SER A 77 -7.16 -11.78 1.65
N GLY A 78 -6.26 -12.73 1.38
CA GLY A 78 -5.26 -12.58 0.32
C GLY A 78 -4.34 -13.78 0.21
N VAL A 79 -3.17 -13.54 -0.37
CA VAL A 79 -2.03 -14.46 -0.41
C VAL A 79 -0.87 -13.81 0.32
N ARG A 80 -0.09 -14.58 1.08
CA ARG A 80 1.13 -14.03 1.70
C ARG A 80 2.11 -13.63 0.60
N PHE A 81 2.75 -12.48 0.77
CA PHE A 81 3.72 -12.03 -0.22
C PHE A 81 4.91 -13.00 -0.33
N SER A 82 5.33 -13.62 0.77
CA SER A 82 6.35 -14.68 0.78
C SER A 82 5.95 -15.91 -0.05
N ASP A 83 4.70 -16.37 0.07
CA ASP A 83 4.17 -17.49 -0.72
C ASP A 83 4.08 -17.11 -2.21
N PHE A 84 3.59 -15.91 -2.53
CA PHE A 84 3.56 -15.38 -3.89
C PHE A 84 4.98 -15.26 -4.50
N HIS A 85 5.93 -14.74 -3.72
CA HIS A 85 7.31 -14.62 -4.14
C HIS A 85 7.94 -15.98 -4.46
N ALA A 86 7.74 -16.96 -3.58
CA ALA A 86 8.27 -18.31 -3.75
C ALA A 86 7.62 -19.09 -4.90
N ALA A 87 6.28 -19.02 -5.03
CA ALA A 87 5.53 -19.81 -5.99
C ALA A 87 5.43 -19.17 -7.39
N VAL A 88 5.54 -17.84 -7.49
CA VAL A 88 5.35 -17.10 -8.75
C VAL A 88 6.60 -16.36 -9.17
N ILE A 89 7.10 -15.43 -8.34
CA ILE A 89 8.18 -14.53 -8.75
C ILE A 89 9.49 -15.29 -9.01
N LEU A 90 9.95 -16.10 -8.06
CA LEU A 90 11.20 -16.85 -8.17
C LEU A 90 11.22 -17.79 -9.39
N PRO A 91 10.22 -18.66 -9.62
CA PRO A 91 10.27 -19.60 -10.75
C PRO A 91 10.06 -18.93 -12.11
N GLN A 92 9.25 -17.87 -12.20
CA GLN A 92 8.85 -17.30 -13.50
C GLN A 92 9.68 -16.08 -13.92
N SER A 93 10.04 -15.20 -12.97
CA SER A 93 10.72 -13.94 -13.26
C SER A 93 12.22 -13.95 -12.93
N LYS A 94 12.61 -14.73 -11.89
CA LYS A 94 13.98 -14.90 -11.41
C LYS A 94 14.71 -13.55 -11.16
N PRO A 95 14.37 -12.84 -10.07
CA PRO A 95 15.07 -11.63 -9.68
C PRO A 95 16.56 -11.86 -9.43
N ALA A 96 17.39 -10.87 -9.72
CA ALA A 96 18.80 -10.89 -9.36
C ALA A 96 18.94 -10.97 -7.83
N ALA A 97 19.88 -11.79 -7.34
CA ALA A 97 20.09 -11.98 -5.90
C ALA A 97 20.43 -10.67 -5.15
N ALA A 98 21.06 -9.70 -5.84
CA ALA A 98 21.38 -8.38 -5.30
C ALA A 98 20.22 -7.37 -5.35
N ALA A 99 19.06 -7.74 -5.92
CA ALA A 99 17.91 -6.85 -6.04
C ALA A 99 17.06 -6.85 -4.76
N GLU A 100 17.54 -6.13 -3.75
CA GLU A 100 16.92 -6.06 -2.42
C GLU A 100 15.80 -5.01 -2.31
N TYR A 101 15.65 -4.13 -3.30
CA TYR A 101 14.68 -3.05 -3.28
C TYR A 101 13.52 -3.33 -4.23
N LEU A 102 12.30 -3.01 -3.79
CA LEU A 102 11.09 -3.12 -4.58
C LEU A 102 10.43 -1.76 -4.75
N TYR A 103 10.26 -1.33 -6.00
CA TYR A 103 9.43 -0.20 -6.36
C TYR A 103 8.03 -0.70 -6.68
N LEU A 104 7.08 -0.35 -5.83
CA LEU A 104 5.68 -0.72 -6.00
C LEU A 104 4.91 0.45 -6.59
N ARG A 105 4.01 0.17 -7.53
CA ARG A 105 3.17 1.18 -8.17
C ARG A 105 1.70 0.77 -8.17
N GLY A 106 0.85 1.73 -7.82
CA GLY A 106 -0.59 1.64 -7.96
C GLY A 106 -1.07 2.20 -9.31
N GLN A 107 -2.23 1.74 -9.77
CA GLN A 107 -2.89 2.22 -10.99
C GLN A 107 -3.24 3.73 -10.92
N ASP A 108 -3.43 4.27 -9.72
CA ASP A 108 -3.64 5.70 -9.46
C ASP A 108 -2.33 6.54 -9.52
N GLY A 109 -1.21 5.90 -9.84
CA GLY A 109 0.12 6.47 -9.94
C GLY A 109 0.84 6.63 -8.59
N ALA A 110 0.25 6.17 -7.48
CA ALA A 110 0.94 6.11 -6.20
C ALA A 110 2.13 5.16 -6.30
N ARG A 111 3.24 5.52 -5.64
CA ARG A 111 4.48 4.75 -5.67
C ARG A 111 5.10 4.69 -4.28
N THR A 112 5.74 3.58 -3.96
CA THR A 112 6.55 3.41 -2.75
C THR A 112 7.78 2.56 -3.04
N CYS A 113 8.83 2.72 -2.23
CA CYS A 113 9.99 1.84 -2.23
C CYS A 113 10.04 1.11 -0.88
N VAL A 114 10.27 -0.20 -0.91
CA VAL A 114 10.39 -1.08 0.27
C VAL A 114 11.56 -2.04 0.07
N LEU A 115 12.04 -2.63 1.16
CA LEU A 115 12.97 -3.75 1.10
C LEU A 115 12.22 -5.05 0.85
N LEU A 116 12.83 -5.94 0.08
CA LEU A 116 12.31 -7.29 -0.15
C LEU A 116 12.18 -8.05 1.18
N GLU A 117 13.17 -7.96 2.07
CA GLU A 117 13.11 -8.60 3.40
C GLU A 117 11.86 -8.19 4.19
N ASP A 118 11.49 -6.89 4.17
CA ASP A 118 10.31 -6.40 4.87
C ASP A 118 9.01 -6.94 4.27
N LEU A 119 8.98 -7.25 2.96
CA LEU A 119 7.81 -7.86 2.32
C LEU A 119 7.74 -9.38 2.48
N LEU A 120 8.85 -10.04 2.81
CA LEU A 120 8.89 -11.49 3.04
C LEU A 120 8.45 -11.87 4.46
N GLU A 121 8.15 -10.88 5.31
CA GLU A 121 7.59 -11.09 6.64
C GLU A 121 6.23 -11.82 6.60
N ALA A 122 5.95 -12.61 7.63
CA ALA A 122 4.86 -13.59 7.63
C ALA A 122 3.44 -13.00 7.60
N ASP A 123 3.30 -11.72 7.97
CA ASP A 123 2.03 -10.97 8.04
C ASP A 123 1.82 -10.02 6.86
N VAL A 124 2.70 -10.04 5.85
CA VAL A 124 2.58 -9.22 4.65
C VAL A 124 1.73 -9.95 3.60
N LEU A 125 0.66 -9.30 3.14
CA LEU A 125 -0.28 -9.87 2.18
C LEU A 125 -0.38 -9.05 0.89
N LEU A 126 -0.56 -9.77 -0.21
CA LEU A 126 -1.30 -9.28 -1.37
C LEU A 126 -2.79 -9.56 -1.12
N ALA A 127 -3.55 -8.53 -0.80
CA ALA A 127 -4.96 -8.64 -0.43
C ALA A 127 -5.89 -8.16 -1.54
N ASP A 128 -6.99 -8.89 -1.73
CA ASP A 128 -8.09 -8.60 -2.66
C ASP A 128 -9.46 -8.53 -1.95
N ARG A 129 -9.49 -8.81 -0.63
CA ARG A 129 -10.69 -8.74 0.21
C ARG A 129 -10.43 -8.04 1.54
N LEU A 130 -11.48 -7.39 2.06
CA LEU A 130 -11.53 -6.78 3.39
C LEU A 130 -12.90 -7.08 4.01
N ASP A 131 -12.90 -7.59 5.23
CA ASP A 131 -14.10 -7.95 6.01
C ASP A 131 -15.04 -8.91 5.26
N GLY A 132 -14.46 -9.86 4.51
CA GLY A 132 -15.18 -10.87 3.73
C GLY A 132 -15.56 -10.43 2.31
N GLU A 133 -15.59 -9.13 2.06
CA GLU A 133 -16.01 -8.54 0.77
C GLU A 133 -14.82 -8.24 -0.14
N PRO A 134 -14.99 -8.25 -1.48
CA PRO A 134 -14.00 -7.69 -2.39
C PRO A 134 -13.62 -6.27 -1.99
N LEU A 135 -12.35 -5.90 -2.17
CA LEU A 135 -11.91 -4.55 -1.84
C LEU A 135 -12.76 -3.51 -2.57
N ALA A 136 -13.22 -2.50 -1.82
CA ALA A 136 -13.78 -1.30 -2.43
C ALA A 136 -12.68 -0.49 -3.12
N LEU A 137 -13.07 0.32 -4.12
CA LEU A 137 -12.16 1.27 -4.79
C LEU A 137 -11.43 2.16 -3.76
N ALA A 138 -12.12 2.62 -2.72
CA ALA A 138 -11.54 3.42 -1.65
C ALA A 138 -10.36 2.73 -0.92
N HIS A 139 -10.37 1.40 -0.89
CA HIS A 139 -9.43 0.56 -0.16
C HIS A 139 -8.39 -0.13 -1.05
N GLY A 140 -8.38 0.16 -2.35
CA GLY A 140 -7.31 -0.27 -3.24
C GLY A 140 -7.65 -1.43 -4.16
N ALA A 141 -8.94 -1.62 -4.49
CA ALA A 141 -9.37 -2.63 -5.46
C ALA A 141 -8.59 -2.61 -6.79
N PRO A 142 -8.40 -3.76 -7.45
CA PRO A 142 -8.78 -5.10 -6.96
C PRO A 142 -7.69 -5.73 -6.07
N LEU A 143 -6.48 -5.17 -6.06
CA LEU A 143 -5.32 -5.73 -5.37
C LEU A 143 -4.57 -4.64 -4.60
N ARG A 144 -4.17 -4.92 -3.37
CA ARG A 144 -3.31 -4.04 -2.58
C ARG A 144 -2.24 -4.82 -1.82
N LEU A 145 -1.18 -4.12 -1.45
CA LEU A 145 -0.27 -4.59 -0.41
C LEU A 145 -0.86 -4.27 0.99
N VAL A 146 -0.69 -5.18 1.93
CA VAL A 146 -0.95 -5.00 3.36
C VAL A 146 0.33 -5.39 4.12
N ALA A 147 0.95 -4.42 4.78
CA ALA A 147 2.15 -4.62 5.59
C ALA A 147 1.93 -4.02 7.01
N PRO A 148 1.41 -4.81 7.97
CA PRO A 148 0.94 -4.29 9.26
C PRO A 148 2.04 -3.65 10.13
N SER A 149 3.26 -4.16 10.03
CA SER A 149 4.43 -3.65 10.76
C SER A 149 4.93 -2.29 10.25
N GLN A 150 4.49 -1.85 9.06
CA GLN A 150 4.89 -0.61 8.41
C GLN A 150 3.77 0.44 8.38
N TYR A 151 4.13 1.73 8.31
CA TYR A 151 3.13 2.77 8.11
C TYR A 151 2.43 2.61 6.75
N GLY A 152 1.13 2.91 6.74
CA GLY A 152 0.24 2.59 5.63
C GLY A 152 0.55 3.22 4.27
N TYR A 153 1.51 4.14 4.18
CA TYR A 153 1.99 4.65 2.89
C TYR A 153 2.91 3.64 2.16
N LYS A 154 3.42 2.60 2.86
CA LYS A 154 4.08 1.44 2.25
C LYS A 154 3.09 0.42 1.70
N SER A 155 1.88 0.35 2.27
CA SER A 155 0.78 -0.50 1.80
C SER A 155 0.11 0.11 0.55
N VAL A 156 0.69 -0.11 -0.63
CA VAL A 156 0.21 0.43 -1.92
C VAL A 156 -1.17 -0.12 -2.28
N LYS A 157 -2.06 0.80 -2.69
CA LYS A 157 -3.40 0.51 -3.21
C LYS A 157 -3.36 0.34 -4.73
N HIS A 158 -4.31 -0.40 -5.29
CA HIS A 158 -4.45 -0.59 -6.73
C HIS A 158 -3.17 -1.14 -7.36
N LEU A 159 -2.49 -2.06 -6.68
CA LEU A 159 -1.16 -2.53 -7.05
C LEU A 159 -1.18 -3.11 -8.47
N CYS A 160 -0.31 -2.59 -9.34
CA CYS A 160 -0.19 -3.05 -10.72
C CYS A 160 1.25 -3.30 -11.17
N ARG A 161 2.26 -2.93 -10.37
CA ARG A 161 3.66 -3.19 -10.72
C ARG A 161 4.53 -3.38 -9.49
N ILE A 162 5.40 -4.39 -9.55
CA ILE A 162 6.51 -4.66 -8.63
C ILE A 162 7.79 -4.64 -9.47
N GLU A 163 8.65 -3.66 -9.22
CA GLU A 163 9.92 -3.51 -9.92
C GLU A 163 11.09 -3.78 -8.98
N PHE A 164 11.86 -4.83 -9.26
CA PHE A 164 13.08 -5.18 -8.54
C PHE A 164 14.23 -4.24 -8.89
N ARG A 165 14.99 -3.81 -7.88
CA ARG A 165 16.05 -2.80 -8.00
C ARG A 165 17.23 -3.15 -7.09
N LEU A 166 18.44 -2.81 -7.55
CA LEU A 166 19.67 -2.94 -6.76
C LEU A 166 19.82 -1.84 -5.69
N ASP A 167 19.16 -0.70 -5.88
CA ASP A 167 19.19 0.43 -4.95
C ASP A 167 17.85 1.18 -4.89
N GLN A 168 17.76 2.12 -3.94
CA GLN A 168 16.61 3.04 -3.80
C GLN A 168 16.81 4.38 -4.54
N ASN A 169 17.81 4.49 -5.41
CA ASN A 169 18.16 5.77 -6.03
C ASN A 169 17.07 6.23 -7.01
N GLY A 170 16.77 7.53 -6.96
CA GLY A 170 15.78 8.15 -7.84
C GLY A 170 14.31 7.89 -7.44
N PHE A 171 14.03 7.19 -6.33
CA PHE A 171 12.64 6.97 -5.90
C PHE A 171 11.91 8.28 -5.52
N ARG A 172 12.56 9.12 -4.70
CA ARG A 172 12.07 10.45 -4.33
C ARG A 172 13.08 11.53 -4.71
N PRO A 173 12.60 12.71 -5.16
CA PRO A 173 13.46 13.89 -5.27
C PRO A 173 14.11 14.19 -3.91
N ALA A 174 15.38 14.61 -3.93
CA ALA A 174 16.15 14.87 -2.70
C ALA A 174 15.42 15.82 -1.73
N ALA A 175 14.74 16.84 -2.27
CA ALA A 175 13.94 17.80 -1.51
C ALA A 175 12.85 17.19 -0.63
N PHE A 176 12.36 15.98 -0.95
CA PHE A 176 11.30 15.28 -0.22
C PHE A 176 11.76 13.97 0.41
N ALA A 177 13.06 13.67 0.40
CA ALA A 177 13.61 12.43 0.95
C ALA A 177 13.39 12.31 2.47
N PHE A 178 13.33 13.44 3.20
CA PHE A 178 13.07 13.44 4.64
C PHE A 178 11.67 12.95 5.03
N MET A 179 10.70 13.01 4.11
CA MET A 179 9.31 12.59 4.34
C MET A 179 9.10 11.08 4.18
N ASP A 180 10.16 10.31 3.88
CA ASP A 180 10.09 8.88 3.65
C ASP A 180 11.13 8.15 4.49
N HIS A 181 10.71 7.07 5.13
CA HIS A 181 11.59 6.09 5.74
C HIS A 181 11.59 4.81 4.91
N LEU A 182 12.74 4.17 4.71
CA LEU A 182 12.80 2.96 3.88
C LEU A 182 11.95 1.84 4.47
N ARG A 183 12.17 1.51 5.75
CA ARG A 183 11.47 0.43 6.45
C ARG A 183 10.16 0.85 7.10
N ALA A 184 9.96 2.15 7.34
CA ALA A 184 8.77 2.75 7.93
C ALA A 184 8.11 1.99 9.10
N ARG A 185 8.90 1.37 9.97
CA ARG A 185 8.43 0.50 11.05
C ARG A 185 7.64 1.27 12.09
N VAL A 186 6.43 0.80 12.37
CA VAL A 186 5.47 1.45 13.27
C VAL A 186 5.97 1.42 14.71
N ALA A 187 6.53 0.28 15.14
CA ALA A 187 7.02 0.08 16.50
C ALA A 187 8.18 1.02 16.88
N LEU A 188 8.95 1.48 15.88
CA LEU A 188 10.13 2.33 16.06
C LEU A 188 9.87 3.81 15.71
N GLU A 189 8.61 4.19 15.46
CA GLU A 189 8.21 5.53 15.01
C GLU A 189 8.98 6.06 13.78
N GLU A 190 9.33 5.18 12.84
CA GLU A 190 10.07 5.51 11.63
C GLU A 190 9.21 6.26 10.60
N ARG A 191 8.87 7.52 10.88
CA ARG A 191 7.95 8.33 10.06
C ARG A 191 8.63 9.07 8.90
N GLY A 192 9.94 9.25 8.97
CA GLY A 192 10.74 10.00 8.00
C GLY A 192 12.22 9.94 8.36
N ARG A 193 13.08 10.58 7.56
CA ARG A 193 14.54 10.66 7.79
C ARG A 193 14.92 12.02 8.38
N GLY A 194 15.74 12.01 9.42
CA GLY A 194 16.37 13.22 9.97
C GLY A 194 15.46 14.16 10.77
N VAL A 195 14.16 13.87 10.88
CA VAL A 195 13.22 14.66 11.70
C VAL A 195 12.68 13.79 12.84
N PRO A 196 12.76 14.23 14.11
CA PRO A 196 12.20 13.50 15.24
C PRO A 196 10.70 13.22 15.06
N GLY A 197 10.28 11.99 15.35
CA GLY A 197 8.89 11.55 15.16
C GLY A 197 7.86 12.42 15.89
N TRP A 198 8.18 12.90 17.11
CA TRP A 198 7.30 13.77 17.89
C TRP A 198 6.99 15.11 17.19
N LEU A 199 7.93 15.65 16.41
CA LEU A 199 7.73 16.90 15.69
C LEU A 199 6.81 16.68 14.48
N LEU A 200 7.04 15.61 13.71
CA LEU A 200 6.17 15.22 12.60
C LEU A 200 4.73 14.96 13.06
N ARG A 201 4.55 14.38 14.25
CA ARG A 201 3.23 14.16 14.86
C ARG A 201 2.45 15.47 15.01
N TYR A 202 3.11 16.54 15.49
CA TYR A 202 2.48 17.85 15.66
C TYR A 202 2.12 18.48 14.31
N LEU A 203 3.03 18.39 13.33
CA LEU A 203 2.83 18.95 11.99
C LEU A 203 1.70 18.26 11.20
N TYR A 204 1.55 16.93 11.33
CA TYR A 204 0.55 16.18 10.57
C TYR A 204 -0.86 16.23 11.14
N ARG A 205 -1.01 16.37 12.46
CA ARG A 205 -2.31 16.31 13.14
C ARG A 205 -3.38 17.27 12.57
N PRO A 206 -3.10 18.56 12.29
CA PRO A 206 -4.12 19.46 11.74
C PRO A 206 -4.54 19.11 10.30
N LEU A 207 -3.72 18.34 9.57
CA LEU A 207 -3.97 17.99 8.18
C LEU A 207 -4.94 16.81 8.01
N ILE A 208 -5.18 16.00 9.06
CA ILE A 208 -5.97 14.76 8.97
C ILE A 208 -7.40 15.06 8.50
N GLY A 209 -8.14 15.89 9.25
CA GLY A 209 -9.55 16.19 8.97
C GLY A 209 -9.79 16.79 7.58
N PRO A 210 -9.07 17.86 7.18
CA PRO A 210 -9.14 18.41 5.83
C PRO A 210 -8.83 17.37 4.74
N THR A 211 -7.83 16.51 4.96
CA THR A 211 -7.44 15.47 4.00
C THR A 211 -8.54 14.41 3.85
N VAL A 212 -9.08 13.90 4.97
CA VAL A 212 -10.21 12.94 4.94
C VAL A 212 -11.40 13.52 4.17
N ARG A 213 -11.80 14.77 4.46
CA ARG A 213 -12.89 15.45 3.74
C ARG A 213 -12.61 15.58 2.24
N ARG A 214 -11.37 15.93 1.86
CA ARG A 214 -10.97 16.06 0.45
C ARG A 214 -11.08 14.72 -0.28
N PHE A 215 -10.62 13.64 0.33
CA PHE A 215 -10.71 12.30 -0.26
C PHE A 215 -12.16 11.82 -0.34
N ALA A 216 -12.97 12.04 0.68
CA ALA A 216 -14.39 11.71 0.68
C ALA A 216 -15.16 12.47 -0.42
N ALA A 217 -14.94 13.78 -0.55
CA ALA A 217 -15.55 14.59 -1.60
C ALA A 217 -15.12 14.14 -3.01
N ALA A 218 -13.85 13.73 -3.18
CA ALA A 218 -13.37 13.21 -4.45
C ALA A 218 -13.99 11.83 -4.79
N MET A 219 -14.17 10.96 -3.80
CA MET A 219 -14.86 9.67 -3.96
C MET A 219 -16.31 9.87 -4.40
N GLY A 220 -17.07 10.69 -3.68
CA GLY A 220 -18.48 10.94 -4.02
C GLY A 220 -18.66 11.47 -5.44
N LYS A 221 -17.81 12.42 -5.87
CA LYS A 221 -17.82 12.92 -7.25
C LYS A 221 -17.52 11.84 -8.30
N HIS A 222 -16.59 10.93 -8.00
CA HIS A 222 -16.23 9.84 -8.91
C HIS A 222 -17.37 8.83 -9.05
N GLU A 223 -17.99 8.45 -7.95
CA GLU A 223 -19.14 7.54 -7.92
C GLU A 223 -20.33 8.11 -8.68
N THR A 224 -20.65 9.40 -8.50
CA THR A 224 -21.71 10.07 -9.26
C THR A 224 -21.45 10.05 -10.76
N ARG A 225 -20.22 10.36 -11.19
CA ARG A 225 -19.86 10.35 -12.63
C ARG A 225 -19.99 8.95 -13.23
N SER A 226 -19.47 7.94 -12.54
CA SER A 226 -19.54 6.55 -12.99
C SER A 226 -20.97 6.03 -13.12
N ALA A 227 -21.89 6.50 -12.26
CA ALA A 227 -23.30 6.14 -12.35
C ALA A 227 -23.99 6.78 -13.57
N THR A 228 -23.64 8.03 -13.90
CA THR A 228 -24.16 8.72 -15.10
C THR A 228 -23.67 8.06 -16.39
N ASP A 229 -22.38 7.69 -16.44
CA ASP A 229 -21.77 7.04 -17.61
C ASP A 229 -22.35 5.65 -17.88
N CYS A 230 -22.81 4.93 -16.84
CA CYS A 230 -23.44 3.61 -16.98
C CYS A 230 -24.94 3.68 -17.35
N SER A 231 -25.56 4.86 -17.24
CA SER A 231 -26.99 5.09 -17.50
C SER A 231 -27.25 5.70 -18.89
N SER A 232 -26.20 5.92 -19.69
CA SER A 232 -26.23 6.50 -21.04
C SER A 232 -25.81 5.46 -22.06
#